data_AF-A0A7C3NLS8-F1
#
_entry.id   AF-A0A7C3NLS8-F1
#
_cell.length_a   1.000
_cell.length_b   1.000
_cell.length_c   1.000
_cell.angle_alpha   90.00
_cell.angle_beta   90.00
_cell.angle_gamma   90.00
#
_symmetry.space_group_name_H-M   'P 1'
#
loop_
_entity.id
_entity.type
_entity.pdbx_description
1 polymer ?
#
loop_
_entity_poly.entity_id
_entity_poly.type
_entity_poly.pdbx_seq_one_letter_code
_entity_poly.pdbx_strand_id
1 'polypeptide(L)' 'MEKIDAQQDHVRLEPFKPGAQVTFKGKPYKIQRRTTLASGEAAVVLQGERTQFVIGAEEFLAGVQH' A
#
# COMPACT_ATOMS: atom_id res chain seq x y z
N MET A 1 17.74 11.35 -8.57
CA MET A 1 16.75 11.59 -7.51
C MET A 1 15.39 11.41 -8.15
N GLU A 2 14.80 10.22 -8.01
CA GLU A 2 13.42 9.99 -8.43
C GLU A 2 12.53 10.85 -7.52
N LYS A 3 11.71 11.70 -8.14
CA LYS A 3 10.75 12.53 -7.42
C LYS A 3 9.59 11.60 -7.05
N ILE A 4 9.52 11.24 -5.79
CA ILE A 4 8.38 10.52 -5.21
C ILE A 4 7.20 11.51 -5.27
N ASP A 5 6.42 11.42 -6.34
CA ASP A 5 5.31 12.33 -6.62
C ASP A 5 4.09 11.84 -5.82
N ALA A 6 4.04 12.22 -4.54
CA ALA A 6 3.06 11.73 -3.56
C ALA A 6 1.58 11.86 -4.03
N GLN A 7 1.29 12.77 -4.97
CA GLN A 7 -0.02 12.88 -5.61
C GLN A 7 -0.32 11.72 -6.57
N GLN A 8 0.65 11.27 -7.37
CA GLN A 8 0.45 10.11 -8.25
C GLN A 8 0.28 8.83 -7.45
N ASP A 9 1.03 8.65 -6.35
CA ASP A 9 0.86 7.49 -5.48
C ASP A 9 -0.54 7.45 -4.85
N HIS A 10 -1.09 8.60 -4.46
CA HIS A 10 -2.48 8.68 -3.98
C HIS A 10 -3.50 8.19 -5.02
N VAL A 11 -3.33 8.57 -6.28
CA VAL A 11 -4.20 8.13 -7.39
C VAL A 11 -4.07 6.62 -7.64
N ARG A 12 -2.83 6.10 -7.63
CA ARG A 12 -2.58 4.66 -7.82
C ARG A 12 -3.09 3.82 -6.65
N LEU A 13 -3.25 4.41 -5.47
CA LEU A 13 -3.86 3.83 -4.27
C LEU A 13 -5.40 3.97 -4.19
N GLU A 14 -6.06 4.60 -5.16
CA GLU A 14 -7.53 4.65 -5.22
C GLU A 14 -8.25 3.31 -5.34
N PRO A 15 -7.82 2.34 -6.18
CA PRO A 15 -8.48 1.03 -6.26
C PRO A 15 -8.30 0.23 -4.95
N PHE A 16 -7.26 0.57 -4.19
CA PHE A 16 -6.84 -0.10 -2.96
C PHE A 16 -7.57 0.47 -1.73
N LYS A 17 -8.90 0.28 -1.72
CA LYS A 17 -9.77 0.75 -0.64
C LYS A 17 -9.63 -0.12 0.63
N PRO A 18 -9.82 0.47 1.83
CA PRO A 18 -10.01 -0.29 3.05
C PRO A 18 -11.05 -1.39 2.86
N GLY A 19 -10.69 -2.63 3.18
CA GLY A 19 -11.53 -3.81 2.97
C GLY A 19 -11.16 -4.66 1.76
N ALA A 20 -10.42 -4.12 0.78
CA ALA A 20 -9.99 -4.86 -0.41
C ALA A 20 -8.99 -5.96 -0.04
N GLN A 21 -9.10 -7.12 -0.69
CA GLN A 21 -8.09 -8.17 -0.65
C GLN A 21 -7.13 -8.00 -1.82
N VAL A 22 -5.84 -8.09 -1.55
CA VAL A 22 -4.75 -7.96 -2.52
C VAL A 22 -3.74 -9.06 -2.28
N THR A 23 -3.09 -9.52 -3.35
CA THR A 23 -1.96 -10.44 -3.21
C THR A 23 -0.68 -9.63 -3.20
N PHE A 24 0.06 -9.66 -2.09
CA PHE A 24 1.34 -8.98 -1.97
C PHE A 24 2.44 -10.02 -1.74
N LYS A 25 3.48 -10.03 -2.59
CA LYS A 25 4.55 -11.05 -2.57
C LYS A 25 4.03 -12.49 -2.52
N GLY A 26 2.99 -12.79 -3.30
CA GLY A 26 2.39 -14.13 -3.38
C GLY A 26 1.54 -14.56 -2.16
N LYS A 27 1.27 -13.65 -1.21
CA LYS A 27 0.40 -13.92 -0.06
C LYS A 27 -0.80 -12.99 -0.05
N PRO A 28 -2.00 -13.48 0.33
CA PRO A 28 -3.18 -12.64 0.42
C PRO A 28 -3.11 -11.74 1.65
N TYR A 29 -3.39 -10.46 1.46
CA TYR A 29 -3.50 -9.46 2.51
C TYR A 29 -4.77 -8.64 2.30
N LYS A 30 -5.32 -8.11 3.38
CA LYS A 30 -6.43 -7.17 3.35
C LYS A 30 -5.92 -5.77 3.61
N ILE A 31 -6.36 -4.81 2.81
CA ILE A 31 -6.06 -3.41 3.04
C ILE A 31 -6.91 -2.93 4.21
N GLN A 32 -6.26 -2.53 5.29
CA GLN A 32 -6.96 -2.08 6.48
C GLN A 32 -7.21 -0.57 6.43
N ARG A 33 -6.20 0.21 6.03
CA ARG A 33 -6.31 1.66 5.83
C ARG A 33 -5.18 2.18 4.95
N ARG A 34 -5.38 3.36 4.37
CA ARG A 34 -4.33 4.16 3.73
C ARG A 34 -3.79 5.15 4.75
N THR A 35 -2.49 5.36 4.76
CA THR A 35 -1.79 6.25 5.70
C THR A 35 -0.68 6.98 4.96
N THR A 36 -0.04 7.93 5.62
CA THR A 36 1.16 8.60 5.10
C THR A 36 2.30 8.29 6.07
N LEU A 37 3.49 7.98 5.55
CA LEU A 37 4.70 7.78 6.35
C LEU A 37 5.20 9.13 6.89
N ALA A 38 6.06 9.09 7.91
CA ALA A 38 6.68 10.30 8.47
C ALA A 38 7.48 11.10 7.43
N SER A 39 7.93 10.44 6.36
CA SER A 39 8.61 11.06 5.21
C SER A 39 7.67 11.86 4.28
N GLY A 40 6.35 11.82 4.51
CA GLY A 40 5.35 12.42 3.62
C GLY A 40 4.91 11.52 2.46
N GLU A 41 5.45 10.31 2.36
CA GLU A 41 5.10 9.33 1.33
C GLU A 41 3.77 8.63 1.64
N ALA A 42 2.97 8.38 0.59
CA ALA A 42 1.75 7.59 0.73
C ALA A 42 2.07 6.15 1.11
N ALA A 43 1.21 5.51 1.89
CA ALA A 43 1.41 4.15 2.37
C ALA A 43 0.08 3.44 2.62
N VAL A 44 0.15 2.12 2.71
CA VAL A 44 -1.00 1.27 3.04
C VAL A 44 -0.68 0.38 4.22
N VAL A 45 -1.70 0.14 5.03
CA VAL A 45 -1.65 -0.83 6.11
C VAL A 45 -2.24 -2.13 5.59
N LEU A 46 -1.39 -3.14 5.48
CA LEU A 46 -1.78 -4.50 5.11
C LEU A 46 -2.00 -5.32 6.37
N GLN A 47 -3.13 -6.01 6.41
CA GLN A 47 -3.51 -6.94 7.45
C GLN A 47 -3.62 -8.35 6.86
N GLY A 48 -2.74 -9.24 7.30
CA GLY A 48 -2.86 -10.68 7.09
C GLY A 48 -3.56 -11.35 8.27
N GLU A 49 -3.64 -12.68 8.26
CA GLU A 49 -4.37 -13.46 9.28
C GLU A 49 -3.84 -13.26 10.71
N ARG A 50 -2.53 -13.07 10.87
CA ARG A 50 -1.87 -12.89 12.18
C ARG A 50 -0.85 -11.75 12.21
N THR A 51 -0.75 -10.99 11.13
CA THR A 51 0.29 -9.95 10.98
C THR A 51 -0.32 -8.70 10.39
N GLN A 52 0.19 -7.55 10.81
CA GLN A 52 -0.18 -6.25 10.26
C GLN A 52 1.08 -5.42 10.11
N PHE A 53 1.26 -4.80 8.96
CA PHE A 53 2.40 -3.94 8.70
C PHE A 53 2.02 -2.78 7.80
N VAL A 54 2.82 -1.73 7.87
CA VAL A 54 2.71 -0.55 7.00
C VAL A 54 3.74 -0.68 5.90
N ILE A 55 3.35 -0.38 4.67
CA ILE A 55 4.24 -0.41 3.51
C ILE A 55 4.02 0.85 2.67
N GLY A 56 5.11 1.46 2.20
CA GLY A 56 5.08 2.61 1.29
C GLY A 56 4.35 2.29 0.00
N ALA A 57 3.78 3.29 -0.64
CA ALA A 57 3.00 3.13 -1.87
C ALA A 57 3.87 2.54 -2.98
N GLU A 58 5.10 3.01 -3.15
CA GLU A 58 6.02 2.50 -4.17
C GLU A 58 6.37 1.03 -3.95
N GLU A 59 6.79 0.66 -2.73
CA GLU A 59 7.08 -0.73 -2.38
C GLU A 59 5.85 -1.63 -2.49
N PHE A 60 4.69 -1.12 -2.12
CA PHE A 60 3.42 -1.82 -2.26
C PHE A 60 3.10 -2.07 -3.73
N LEU A 61 3.11 -1.02 -4.56
CA LEU A 61 2.80 -1.10 -5.99
C LEU A 61 3.81 -1.96 -6.76
N ALA A 62 5.07 -2.02 -6.33
CA ALA A 62 6.08 -2.90 -6.91
C ALA A 62 5.87 -4.38 -6.58
N GLY A 63 5.26 -4.70 -5.42
CA GLY A 63 5.09 -6.07 -4.95
C GLY A 63 3.65 -6.60 -4.96
N VAL A 64 2.66 -5.75 -5.25
CA VAL A 64 1.26 -6.13 -5.34
C VAL A 64 0.97 -6.75 -6.70
N GLN A 65 0.26 -7.88 -6.67
CA GLN A 65 -0.28 -8.55 -7.83
C GLN A 65 -1.80 -8.36 -7.82
N HIS A 66 -2.31 -7.92 -8.97
CA HIS A 66 -3.71 -7.55 -9.18
C HIS A 66 -4.52 -8.70 -9.78
#